data_AF-A0A7J3QED9-F1
#
_entry.id   AF-A0A7J3QED9-F1
#
_cell.length_a   1.000
_cell.length_b   1.000
_cell.length_c   1.000
_cell.angle_alpha   90.00
_cell.angle_beta   90.00
_cell.angle_gamma   90.00
#
_symmetry.space_group_name_H-M   'P 1'
#
loop_
_entity.id
_entity.type
_entity.pdbx_description
1 polymer ?
#
loop_
_entity_poly.entity_id
_entity_poly.type
_entity_poly.pdbx_seq_one_letter_code
_entity_poly.pdbx_strand_id
1 'polypeptide(L)'
;GVDMSTGSLGQGISFGIGIASWIKFKGGRGKVYVLMGDGEQDEGQVWEAITHAAILKLNNLIVIIDWNGFQLDGRVDEIKPKHYLPFIWRAVGWKVLWCDGHDLVSIITAINEAIESDKPTVIFAKTIRGYGVKSIENSDKQAIEELIDEDDTNDRNA
;
A
#
# COMPACT_ATOMS: atom_id res chain seq x y z
N GLY A 1 -1.65 -10.27 15.52
CA GLY A 1 -1.50 -11.10 14.32
C GLY A 1 -2.21 -10.38 13.20
N VAL A 2 -3.54 -10.36 13.28
CA VAL A 2 -4.37 -9.35 12.63
C VAL A 2 -4.81 -8.36 13.70
N ASP A 3 -4.43 -7.09 13.54
CA ASP A 3 -4.67 -6.03 14.53
C ASP A 3 -5.81 -5.08 14.11
N MET A 4 -6.29 -5.20 12.87
CA MET A 4 -7.40 -4.43 12.29
C MET A 4 -8.14 -5.28 11.24
N SER A 5 -9.47 -5.16 11.20
CA SER A 5 -10.27 -5.62 10.06
C SER A 5 -10.15 -4.60 8.92
N THR A 6 -9.61 -5.03 7.78
CA THR A 6 -9.52 -4.22 6.56
C THR A 6 -10.53 -4.70 5.51
N GLY A 7 -10.53 -4.12 4.32
CA GLY A 7 -11.45 -4.45 3.21
C GLY A 7 -12.14 -3.21 2.64
N SER A 8 -12.32 -2.17 3.46
CA SER A 8 -12.58 -0.82 2.97
C SER A 8 -11.26 -0.14 2.65
N LEU A 9 -11.04 0.19 1.37
CA LEU A 9 -9.82 0.82 0.88
C LEU A 9 -9.59 2.18 1.56
N GLY A 10 -8.33 2.55 1.75
CA GLY A 10 -7.91 3.83 2.31
C GLY A 10 -7.97 3.93 3.84
N GLN A 11 -8.61 2.98 4.53
CA GLN A 11 -8.74 3.02 5.99
C GLN A 11 -7.47 2.56 6.73
N GLY A 12 -6.68 1.67 6.11
CA GLY A 12 -5.49 1.08 6.72
C GLY A 12 -4.45 2.11 7.15
N ILE A 13 -4.21 3.13 6.33
CA ILE A 13 -3.27 4.21 6.67
C ILE A 13 -3.73 5.04 7.86
N SER A 14 -5.04 5.28 7.98
CA SER A 14 -5.60 6.03 9.12
C SER A 14 -5.42 5.28 10.43
N PHE A 15 -5.63 3.96 10.42
CA PHE A 15 -5.34 3.11 11.58
C PHE A 15 -3.85 3.09 11.90
N GLY A 16 -2.99 2.92 10.89
CA GLY A 16 -1.54 2.94 11.04
C GLY A 16 -1.02 4.24 11.66
N ILE A 17 -1.60 5.39 11.30
CA ILE A 17 -1.33 6.69 11.92
C ILE A 17 -1.66 6.67 13.41
N GLY A 18 -2.81 6.12 13.81
CA GLY A 18 -3.21 5.98 15.20
C GLY A 18 -2.20 5.16 16.01
N ILE A 19 -1.80 4.00 15.49
CA ILE A 19 -0.79 3.13 16.13
C ILE A 19 0.57 3.82 16.21
N ALA A 20 1.03 4.44 15.12
CA ALA A 20 2.32 5.13 15.08
C ALA A 20 2.36 6.29 16.09
N SER A 21 1.26 7.04 16.21
CA SER A 21 1.09 8.11 17.17
C SER A 21 1.11 7.59 18.61
N TRP A 22 0.41 6.49 18.89
CA TRP A 22 0.38 5.87 20.21
C TRP A 22 1.76 5.37 20.65
N ILE A 23 2.51 4.71 19.76
CA ILE A 23 3.87 4.25 20.05
C ILE A 23 4.76 5.42 20.46
N LYS A 24 4.72 6.53 19.71
CA LYS A 24 5.48 7.74 20.05
C LYS A 24 5.04 8.36 21.36
N PHE A 25 3.74 8.46 21.59
CA PHE A 25 3.18 8.98 22.84
C PHE A 25 3.66 8.18 24.06
N LYS A 26 3.86 6.87 23.91
CA LYS A 26 4.41 5.98 24.96
C LYS A 26 5.96 5.97 25.02
N GLY A 27 6.65 6.81 24.25
CA GLY A 27 8.11 6.83 24.19
C GLY A 27 8.72 5.59 23.52
N GLY A 28 7.92 4.82 22.78
CA GLY A 28 8.36 3.62 22.08
C GLY A 28 9.16 3.91 20.81
N ARG A 29 9.89 2.90 20.34
CA ARG A 29 10.70 2.94 19.11
C ARG A 29 10.16 2.06 17.98
N GLY A 30 8.97 1.50 18.16
CA GLY A 30 8.33 0.62 17.18
C GLY A 30 8.02 1.35 15.87
N LYS A 31 8.20 0.63 14.75
CA LYS A 31 7.81 1.08 13.41
C LYS A 31 6.45 0.47 13.04
N VAL A 32 5.66 1.22 12.29
CA VAL A 32 4.37 0.79 11.75
C VAL A 32 4.50 0.74 10.24
N TYR A 33 4.15 -0.39 9.66
CA TYR A 33 4.13 -0.61 8.22
C TYR A 33 2.70 -0.70 7.74
N VAL A 34 2.39 -0.02 6.64
CA VAL A 34 1.09 -0.09 5.97
C VAL A 34 1.33 -0.40 4.50
N LEU A 35 0.76 -1.50 4.02
CA LEU A 35 0.74 -1.85 2.60
C LEU A 35 -0.55 -1.33 1.97
N MET A 36 -0.45 -0.69 0.82
CA MET A 36 -1.57 -0.09 0.10
C MET A 36 -1.46 -0.35 -1.40
N GLY A 37 -2.58 -0.33 -2.12
CA GLY A 37 -2.58 -0.35 -3.58
C GLY A 37 -2.35 1.03 -4.20
N ASP A 38 -1.96 1.07 -5.48
CA ASP A 38 -1.94 2.31 -6.26
C ASP A 38 -3.35 2.80 -6.65
N GLY A 39 -4.30 1.90 -6.90
CA GLY A 39 -5.73 2.20 -7.07
C GLY A 39 -6.38 2.75 -5.79
N GLU A 40 -6.00 2.23 -4.62
CA GLU A 40 -6.48 2.69 -3.30
C GLU A 40 -6.21 4.19 -3.03
N GLN A 41 -5.23 4.78 -3.73
CA GLN A 41 -4.88 6.19 -3.60
C GLN A 41 -5.96 7.15 -4.11
N ASP A 42 -7.02 6.62 -4.73
CA ASP A 42 -8.19 7.40 -5.14
C ASP A 42 -9.11 7.77 -3.98
N GLU A 43 -9.00 7.08 -2.85
CA GLU A 43 -9.83 7.33 -1.67
C GLU A 43 -9.47 8.65 -1.00
N GLY A 44 -10.48 9.51 -0.79
CA GLY A 44 -10.33 10.82 -0.14
C GLY A 44 -9.64 10.73 1.22
N GLN A 45 -9.96 9.68 1.98
CA GLN A 45 -9.39 9.42 3.30
C GLN A 45 -7.86 9.25 3.28
N VAL A 46 -7.27 8.76 2.19
CA VAL A 46 -5.80 8.64 2.07
C VAL A 46 -5.16 10.04 2.09
N TRP A 47 -5.77 11.01 1.43
CA TRP A 47 -5.28 12.39 1.35
C TRP A 47 -5.31 13.10 2.71
N GLU A 48 -6.39 12.90 3.46
CA GLU A 48 -6.49 13.37 4.84
C GLU A 48 -5.42 12.71 5.72
N ALA A 49 -5.23 11.40 5.57
CA ALA A 49 -4.25 10.65 6.35
C ALA A 49 -2.81 11.11 6.09
N ILE A 50 -2.39 11.25 4.82
CA ILE A 50 -1.00 11.63 4.50
C ILE A 50 -0.66 13.03 5.01
N THR A 51 -1.60 13.97 4.96
CA THR A 51 -1.40 15.32 5.49
C THR A 51 -1.33 15.31 7.02
N HIS A 52 -2.15 14.50 7.67
CA HIS A 52 -2.13 14.34 9.13
C HIS A 52 -0.83 13.69 9.64
N ALA A 53 -0.35 12.65 8.98
CA ALA A 53 0.90 11.99 9.36
C ALA A 53 2.12 12.92 9.27
N ALA A 54 2.14 13.81 8.27
CA ALA A 54 3.20 14.78 8.06
C ALA A 54 3.25 15.82 9.19
N ILE A 55 2.10 16.40 9.58
CA ILE A 55 2.07 17.40 10.67
C ILE A 55 2.43 16.79 12.04
N LEU A 56 2.06 15.52 12.26
CA LEU A 56 2.45 14.75 13.44
C LEU A 56 3.90 14.25 13.41
N LYS A 57 4.62 14.46 12.29
CA LYS A 57 6.02 14.04 12.09
C LYS A 57 6.22 12.55 12.40
N LEU A 58 5.36 11.68 11.87
CA LEU A 58 5.37 10.24 12.18
C LEU A 58 6.49 9.49 11.43
N ASN A 59 7.75 9.77 11.77
CA ASN A 59 8.93 9.08 11.20
C ASN A 59 9.07 7.60 11.58
N ASN A 60 8.13 7.07 12.36
CA ASN A 60 7.96 5.66 12.62
C ASN A 60 6.86 5.01 11.76
N LEU A 61 6.23 5.75 10.85
CA LEU A 61 5.27 5.25 9.88
C LEU A 61 5.95 5.06 8.52
N ILE A 62 5.87 3.86 7.98
CA ILE A 62 6.38 3.47 6.66
C ILE A 62 5.21 2.92 5.85
N VAL A 63 4.88 3.60 4.76
CA VAL A 63 3.85 3.16 3.81
C VAL A 63 4.54 2.53 2.62
N ILE A 64 4.03 1.40 2.14
CA ILE A 64 4.47 0.74 0.92
C ILE A 64 3.27 0.74 -0.02
N ILE A 65 3.44 1.34 -1.19
CA ILE A 65 2.43 1.32 -2.25
C ILE A 65 2.85 0.25 -3.26
N ASP A 66 2.00 -0.75 -3.41
CA ASP A 66 2.06 -1.73 -4.49
C ASP A 66 1.70 -1.03 -5.81
N TRP A 67 2.73 -0.68 -6.58
CA TRP A 67 2.63 0.03 -7.84
C TRP A 67 2.60 -0.97 -8.99
N ASN A 68 1.48 -1.66 -9.12
CA ASN A 68 1.29 -2.72 -10.11
C ASN A 68 0.59 -2.23 -11.40
N GLY A 69 0.03 -1.02 -11.40
CA GLY A 69 -0.59 -0.38 -12.56
C GLY A 69 -2.05 -0.78 -12.82
N PHE A 70 -2.71 -1.45 -11.88
CA PHE A 70 -4.09 -1.91 -12.03
C PHE A 70 -4.99 -1.53 -10.85
N GLN A 71 -6.25 -1.25 -11.17
CA GLN A 71 -7.35 -1.16 -10.23
C GLN A 71 -8.48 -2.11 -10.64
N LEU A 72 -9.62 -2.06 -9.94
CA LEU A 72 -10.75 -2.96 -10.19
C LEU A 72 -11.22 -2.90 -11.64
N ASP A 73 -11.37 -1.69 -12.18
CA ASP A 73 -11.91 -1.43 -13.53
C ASP A 73 -10.84 -1.48 -14.64
N GLY A 74 -9.62 -1.95 -14.34
CA GLY A 74 -8.56 -2.13 -15.33
C GLY A 74 -7.31 -1.30 -15.05
N ARG A 75 -6.58 -0.90 -16.09
CA ARG A 75 -5.29 -0.21 -15.95
C ARG A 75 -5.48 1.19 -15.36
N VAL A 76 -4.63 1.55 -14.40
CA VAL A 76 -4.72 2.88 -13.77
C VAL A 76 -4.50 4.02 -14.78
N ASP A 77 -3.66 3.81 -15.80
CA ASP A 77 -3.39 4.81 -16.84
C ASP A 77 -4.60 5.13 -17.73
N GLU A 78 -5.58 4.23 -17.80
CA GLU A 78 -6.80 4.39 -18.61
C GLU A 78 -7.96 4.94 -17.77
N ILE A 79 -8.03 4.52 -16.50
CA ILE A 79 -9.15 4.83 -15.62
C ILE A 79 -8.87 6.10 -14.79
N LYS A 80 -7.73 6.16 -14.08
CA LYS A 80 -7.30 7.34 -13.30
C LYS A 80 -5.78 7.35 -13.11
N PRO A 81 -5.01 8.02 -14.00
CA PRO A 81 -3.55 7.95 -14.03
C PRO A 81 -2.89 8.32 -12.71
N LYS A 82 -1.79 7.66 -12.33
CA LYS A 82 -1.17 7.81 -10.99
C LYS A 82 0.18 8.54 -10.97
N HIS A 83 0.72 8.95 -12.13
CA HIS A 83 2.06 9.54 -12.26
C HIS A 83 2.31 10.77 -11.36
N TYR A 84 1.27 11.47 -10.91
CA TYR A 84 1.37 12.62 -10.01
C TYR A 84 1.63 12.24 -8.54
N LEU A 85 1.31 11.00 -8.12
CA LEU A 85 1.36 10.60 -6.70
C LEU A 85 2.72 10.87 -6.04
N PRO A 86 3.88 10.47 -6.59
CA PRO A 86 5.17 10.68 -5.93
C PRO A 86 5.47 12.17 -5.67
N PHE A 87 4.97 13.05 -6.53
CA PHE A 87 5.13 14.49 -6.37
C PHE A 87 4.25 15.03 -5.24
N ILE A 88 2.99 14.59 -5.15
CA ILE A 88 2.10 15.04 -4.07
C ILE A 88 2.57 14.51 -2.72
N TRP A 89 2.91 13.22 -2.61
CA TRP A 89 3.44 12.66 -1.36
C TRP A 89 4.68 13.44 -0.87
N ARG A 90 5.59 13.77 -1.79
CA ARG A 90 6.75 14.62 -1.48
C ARG A 90 6.33 16.03 -1.05
N ALA A 91 5.39 16.66 -1.76
CA ALA A 91 4.91 18.01 -1.47
C ALA A 91 4.22 18.12 -0.10
N VAL A 92 3.51 17.07 0.32
CA VAL A 92 2.88 16.96 1.65
C VAL A 92 3.91 16.85 2.78
N GLY A 93 5.15 16.46 2.46
CA GLY A 93 6.27 16.42 3.42
C GLY A 93 6.78 15.01 3.74
N TRP A 94 6.37 14.00 2.98
CA TRP A 94 6.88 12.64 3.14
C TRP A 94 8.24 12.46 2.47
N LYS A 95 9.07 11.56 3.01
CA LYS A 95 10.18 10.98 2.25
C LYS A 95 9.59 10.01 1.23
N VAL A 96 10.03 10.13 -0.02
CA VAL A 96 9.55 9.31 -1.14
C VAL A 96 10.71 8.47 -1.65
N LEU A 97 10.54 7.15 -1.59
CA LEU A 97 11.48 6.14 -2.07
C LEU A 97 10.83 5.26 -3.14
N TRP A 98 11.68 4.56 -3.88
CA TRP A 98 11.29 3.57 -4.88
C TRP A 98 12.06 2.28 -4.65
N CYS A 99 11.43 1.15 -4.96
CA CYS A 99 12.11 -0.11 -5.13
C CYS A 99 11.51 -0.91 -6.29
N ASP A 100 12.28 -1.89 -6.76
CA ASP A 100 11.74 -3.01 -7.51
C ASP A 100 11.07 -3.96 -6.50
N GLY A 101 9.76 -4.15 -6.63
CA GLY A 101 8.96 -4.97 -5.73
C GLY A 101 9.16 -6.48 -5.91
N HIS A 102 9.98 -6.89 -6.88
CA HIS A 102 10.36 -8.29 -7.11
C HIS A 102 11.85 -8.57 -6.85
N ASP A 103 12.62 -7.55 -6.46
CA ASP A 103 14.00 -7.69 -6.02
C ASP A 103 14.11 -7.49 -4.51
N LEU A 104 14.42 -8.57 -3.79
CA LEU A 104 14.53 -8.56 -2.33
C LEU A 104 15.60 -7.56 -1.85
N VAL A 105 16.70 -7.41 -2.58
CA VAL A 105 17.78 -6.48 -2.21
C VAL A 105 17.30 -5.03 -2.33
N SER A 106 16.59 -4.69 -3.40
CA SER A 106 15.96 -3.38 -3.61
C SER A 106 14.98 -3.04 -2.49
N ILE A 107 14.10 -3.98 -2.13
CA ILE A 107 13.12 -3.81 -1.05
C ILE A 107 13.82 -3.55 0.29
N ILE A 108 14.78 -4.40 0.67
CA ILE A 108 15.51 -4.26 1.94
C ILE A 108 16.24 -2.92 1.99
N THR A 109 16.86 -2.50 0.88
CA THR A 109 17.56 -1.22 0.78
C THR A 109 16.61 -0.05 1.04
N ALA A 110 15.45 -0.04 0.39
CA ALA A 110 14.44 1.02 0.57
C ALA A 110 13.87 1.03 1.99
N ILE A 111 13.61 -0.13 2.59
CA ILE A 111 13.13 -0.24 3.98
C ILE A 111 14.18 0.28 4.97
N ASN A 112 15.45 -0.12 4.82
CA ASN A 112 16.52 0.37 5.68
C ASN A 112 16.66 1.89 5.59
N GLU A 113 16.59 2.44 4.38
CA GLU A 113 16.62 3.88 4.17
C GLU A 113 15.39 4.61 4.76
N ALA A 114 14.22 3.97 4.77
CA ALA A 114 13.00 4.48 5.40
C ALA A 114 13.10 4.48 6.93
N ILE A 115 13.69 3.44 7.52
CA ILE A 115 13.87 3.30 8.98
C ILE A 115 14.70 4.45 9.54
N GLU A 116 15.73 4.88 8.82
CA GLU A 116 16.64 5.98 9.19
C GLU A 116 16.07 7.38 8.94
N SER A 117 14.87 7.50 8.36
CA SER A 117 14.28 8.81 8.07
C SER A 117 13.79 9.53 9.33
N ASP A 118 13.90 10.86 9.30
CA ASP A 118 13.28 11.80 10.24
C ASP A 118 11.84 12.20 9.83
N LYS A 119 11.34 11.68 8.70
CA LYS A 119 10.00 11.94 8.15
C LYS A 119 9.21 10.65 8.02
N PRO A 120 7.86 10.70 8.00
CA PRO A 120 7.09 9.57 7.51
C PRO A 120 7.55 9.25 6.07
N THR A 121 7.67 7.97 5.75
CA THR A 121 8.24 7.52 4.47
C THR A 121 7.23 6.69 3.67
N VAL A 122 7.13 6.98 2.38
CA VAL A 122 6.41 6.16 1.41
C VAL A 122 7.40 5.52 0.45
N ILE A 123 7.24 4.23 0.22
CA ILE A 123 8.01 3.44 -0.74
C ILE A 123 7.04 3.04 -1.86
N PHE A 124 7.30 3.51 -3.07
CA PHE A 124 6.61 3.03 -4.26
C PHE A 124 7.32 1.78 -4.77
N ALA A 125 6.73 0.61 -4.54
CA ALA A 125 7.25 -0.68 -4.97
C ALA A 125 6.70 -1.01 -6.35
N LYS A 126 7.54 -0.97 -7.38
CA LYS A 126 7.12 -1.32 -8.75
C LYS A 126 6.96 -2.83 -8.84
N THR A 127 5.77 -3.29 -9.14
CA THR A 127 5.43 -4.71 -9.16
C THR A 127 4.70 -5.06 -10.46
N ILE A 128 4.39 -6.35 -10.60
CA ILE A 128 3.65 -6.93 -11.69
C ILE A 128 2.47 -7.62 -11.02
N ARG A 129 1.24 -7.25 -11.39
CA ARG A 129 0.06 -7.91 -10.85
C ARG A 129 0.08 -9.39 -11.21
N GLY A 130 -0.16 -10.27 -10.24
CA GLY A 130 -0.13 -11.73 -10.47
C GLY A 130 1.26 -12.30 -10.77
N TYR A 131 2.33 -11.60 -10.35
CA TYR A 131 3.71 -12.00 -10.63
C TYR A 131 3.98 -13.48 -10.33
N GLY A 132 4.64 -14.16 -11.27
CA GLY A 132 5.02 -15.56 -11.15
C GLY A 132 3.90 -16.55 -11.51
N VAL A 133 2.67 -16.09 -11.78
CA VAL A 133 1.55 -16.94 -12.22
C VAL A 133 1.14 -16.60 -13.65
N LYS A 134 1.69 -17.34 -14.62
CA LYS A 134 1.57 -17.05 -16.07
C LYS A 134 0.14 -16.79 -16.59
N SER A 135 -0.88 -17.41 -16.00
CA SER A 135 -2.27 -17.28 -16.44
C SER A 135 -2.91 -15.94 -16.08
N ILE A 136 -2.38 -15.22 -15.09
CA ILE A 136 -2.94 -13.96 -14.57
C ILE A 136 -1.91 -12.82 -14.51
N GLU A 137 -0.62 -13.12 -14.75
CA GLU A 137 0.46 -12.15 -14.69
C GLU A 137 0.25 -10.98 -15.67
N ASN A 138 0.39 -9.76 -15.16
CA ASN A 138 0.19 -8.49 -15.88
C ASN A 138 -1.15 -8.41 -16.64
N SER A 139 -2.21 -9.00 -16.08
CA SER A 139 -3.54 -9.01 -16.67
C SER A 139 -4.58 -8.33 -15.78
N ASP A 140 -5.76 -8.09 -16.33
CA ASP A 140 -6.95 -7.64 -15.62
C ASP A 140 -7.63 -8.75 -14.79
N LYS A 141 -7.20 -10.01 -14.97
CA LYS A 141 -7.73 -11.15 -14.22
C LYS A 141 -7.42 -11.00 -12.73
N GLN A 142 -8.44 -11.21 -11.91
CA GLN A 142 -8.35 -11.03 -10.46
C GLN A 142 -8.08 -12.34 -9.70
N ALA A 143 -8.31 -13.47 -10.35
CA ALA A 143 -8.18 -14.81 -9.78
C ALA A 143 -7.75 -15.82 -10.84
N ILE A 144 -7.18 -16.93 -10.38
CA ILE A 144 -6.81 -18.07 -11.23
C ILE A 144 -8.11 -18.85 -11.51
N GLU A 145 -8.50 -18.97 -12.78
CA GLU A 145 -9.74 -19.65 -13.20
C GLU A 145 -9.82 -21.10 -12.69
N GLU A 146 -8.69 -21.81 -12.56
CA GLU A 146 -8.63 -23.20 -12.07
C GLU A 146 -8.98 -23.38 -10.57
N LEU A 147 -9.13 -22.30 -9.80
CA LEU A 147 -9.52 -22.33 -8.37
C LEU A 147 -10.97 -21.90 -8.13
N ILE A 148 -11.73 -21.54 -9.18
CA ILE A 148 -13.10 -21.01 -9.06
C ILE A 148 -14.17 -22.13 -9.15
N ASP A 149 -13.79 -23.36 -9.50
CA ASP A 149 -14.74 -24.45 -9.82
C ASP A 149 -14.99 -25.51 -8.72
N GLU A 150 -14.58 -25.34 -7.45
CA GLU A 150 -14.90 -26.33 -6.40
C GLU A 150 -15.73 -25.86 -5.19
N ASP A 151 -15.81 -24.55 -4.86
CA ASP A 151 -16.47 -24.11 -3.61
C ASP A 151 -17.82 -23.39 -3.76
N ASP A 152 -18.21 -22.93 -4.96
CA ASP A 152 -19.38 -22.03 -5.11
C ASP A 152 -20.70 -22.74 -5.53
N THR A 153 -20.70 -24.07 -5.68
CA THR A 153 -21.90 -24.84 -6.06
C THR A 153 -22.65 -25.51 -4.89
N ASN A 154 -22.10 -25.52 -3.67
CA ASN A 154 -22.74 -26.24 -2.55
C ASN A 154 -23.67 -25.39 -1.66
N ASP A 155 -23.66 -24.06 -1.76
CA ASP A 155 -24.43 -23.19 -0.84
C ASP A 155 -25.70 -22.57 -1.45
N ARG A 156 -26.16 -23.08 -2.61
CA ARG A 156 -27.42 -22.66 -3.26
C ARG A 156 -28.58 -23.64 -3.11
N ASN A 157 -28.43 -24.70 -2.29
CA ASN A 157 -29.47 -25.71 -2.04
C ASN A 157 -29.66 -26.03 -0.54
N ALA A 158 -29.75 -25.01 0.32
CA ALA A 158 -30.23 -25.14 1.70
C ALA A 158 -31.31 -24.10 2.01
#